data_AF-A0A3D0MXR7-F1
#
_entry.id   AF-A0A3D0MXR7-F1
#
_cell.length_a   1.000
_cell.length_b   1.000
_cell.length_c   1.000
_cell.angle_alpha   90.00
_cell.angle_beta   90.00
_cell.angle_gamma   90.00
#
_symmetry.space_group_name_H-M   'P 1'
#
loop_
_entity.id
_entity.type
_entity.pdbx_description
1 polymer ?
#
loop_
_entity_poly.entity_id
_entity_poly.type
_entity_poly.pdbx_seq_one_letter_code
_entity_poly.pdbx_strand_id
1 'polypeptide(L)'
;MKKILFLISAAALIFAGCSSIKTISLSNYSGQISFFDNTAEYYSGDKIMKCKLSDTATLNGYKCISWIWFFENGQIKQFETACDIKMSNYVIPSNSRIFFNEQSTNKIKYIWLAKDCNINNVECKGGGKISTEFYDNDSLKACFLTKDQTIQGFSCKSSLLEPVYFYPNGKIKILTLSIDSRFGNTDYKNGESIIIDENGLVAKFNR
;
A
#
# COMPACT_ATOMS: atom_id res chain seq x y z
N MET A 1 48.54 8.50 4.87
CA MET A 1 47.31 8.11 4.14
C MET A 1 47.13 6.60 4.25
N LYS A 2 46.28 6.14 5.16
CA LYS A 2 46.06 4.71 5.44
C LYS A 2 45.05 4.14 4.44
N LYS A 3 45.46 3.14 3.66
CA LYS A 3 44.62 2.38 2.73
C LYS A 3 43.54 1.64 3.52
N ILE A 4 42.27 1.88 3.20
CA ILE A 4 41.12 1.13 3.74
C ILE A 4 41.04 -0.19 2.96
N LEU A 5 41.17 -1.29 3.69
CA LEU A 5 41.08 -2.65 3.19
C LEU A 5 39.61 -3.08 3.22
N PHE A 6 38.98 -3.27 2.05
CA PHE A 6 37.66 -3.90 1.98
C PHE A 6 37.82 -5.41 2.21
N LEU A 7 37.30 -5.91 3.33
CA LEU A 7 37.16 -7.35 3.58
C LEU A 7 35.94 -7.86 2.82
N ILE A 8 36.18 -8.62 1.75
CA ILE A 8 35.17 -9.45 1.09
C ILE A 8 35.22 -10.82 1.79
N SER A 9 34.19 -11.15 2.55
CA SER A 9 34.04 -12.49 3.15
C SER A 9 33.60 -13.49 2.07
N ALA A 10 34.43 -14.49 1.78
CA ALA A 10 34.13 -15.54 0.82
C ALA A 10 33.13 -16.56 1.39
N ALA A 11 32.05 -16.83 0.65
CA ALA A 11 31.04 -17.83 1.00
C ALA A 11 31.39 -19.21 0.44
N ALA A 12 31.06 -20.25 1.19
CA ALA A 12 31.21 -21.66 0.80
C ALA A 12 30.28 -22.01 -0.39
N LEU A 13 30.83 -22.68 -1.40
CA LEU A 13 30.10 -23.18 -2.56
C LEU A 13 29.33 -24.47 -2.22
N ILE A 14 28.02 -24.47 -2.49
CA ILE A 14 27.25 -25.69 -2.72
C ILE A 14 26.55 -25.55 -4.09
N PHE A 15 26.91 -26.42 -5.03
CA PHE A 15 26.38 -26.45 -6.39
C PHE A 15 24.98 -27.08 -6.41
N ALA A 16 23.96 -26.23 -6.40
CA ALA A 16 22.61 -26.53 -6.87
C ALA A 16 21.94 -25.20 -7.29
N GLY A 17 22.14 -24.75 -8.54
CA GLY A 17 21.47 -23.55 -9.10
C GLY A 17 21.38 -22.35 -8.16
N CYS A 18 22.39 -22.16 -7.29
CA CYS A 18 22.26 -21.34 -6.10
C CYS A 18 22.35 -19.88 -6.54
N SER A 19 21.24 -19.15 -6.44
CA SER A 19 21.26 -17.71 -6.68
C SER A 19 22.21 -17.10 -5.64
N SER A 20 23.30 -16.46 -6.09
CA SER A 20 24.22 -15.77 -5.19
C SER A 20 23.47 -14.74 -4.37
N ILE A 21 23.80 -14.63 -3.09
CA ILE A 21 23.26 -13.59 -2.23
C ILE A 21 24.21 -12.41 -2.25
N LYS A 22 23.68 -11.22 -2.50
CA LYS A 22 24.40 -9.96 -2.42
C LYS A 22 23.84 -9.14 -1.26
N THR A 23 24.73 -8.55 -0.47
CA THR A 23 24.38 -7.67 0.63
C THR A 23 24.92 -6.27 0.36
N ILE A 24 24.06 -5.26 0.43
CA ILE A 24 24.43 -3.87 0.21
C ILE A 24 23.93 -2.99 1.37
N SER A 25 24.65 -1.91 1.64
CA SER A 25 24.15 -0.82 2.47
C SER A 25 23.38 0.17 1.59
N LEU A 26 22.24 0.65 2.07
CA LEU A 26 21.45 1.66 1.36
C LEU A 26 21.70 3.02 1.98
N SER A 27 22.12 4.02 1.19
CA SER A 27 22.50 5.35 1.70
C SER A 27 21.39 6.06 2.48
N ASN A 28 20.12 5.80 2.15
CA ASN A 28 18.96 6.41 2.80
C ASN A 28 18.51 5.71 4.08
N TYR A 29 19.13 4.59 4.47
CA TYR A 29 18.67 3.77 5.59
C TYR A 29 19.84 3.35 6.48
N SER A 30 19.62 3.37 7.79
CA SER A 30 20.52 2.71 8.75
C SER A 30 20.33 1.20 8.65
N GLY A 31 20.95 0.55 7.68
CA GLY A 31 20.83 -0.89 7.51
C GLY A 31 21.40 -1.44 6.20
N GLN A 32 21.40 -2.75 6.12
CA GLN A 32 21.75 -3.51 4.93
C GLN A 32 20.55 -4.32 4.45
N ILE A 33 20.51 -4.58 3.15
CA ILE A 33 19.61 -5.57 2.58
C ILE A 33 20.43 -6.70 1.99
N SER A 34 19.93 -7.93 2.14
CA SER A 34 20.45 -9.12 1.47
C SER A 34 19.40 -9.61 0.47
N PHE A 35 19.82 -9.88 -0.77
CA PHE A 35 18.94 -10.27 -1.85
C PHE A 35 19.60 -11.26 -2.81
N PHE A 36 18.77 -11.98 -3.58
CA PHE A 36 19.24 -12.86 -4.65
C PHE A 36 19.75 -12.01 -5.82
N ASP A 37 21.04 -12.08 -6.13
CA ASP A 37 21.74 -11.18 -7.04
C ASP A 37 21.14 -11.19 -8.46
N ASN A 38 20.73 -12.37 -8.94
CA ASN A 38 20.06 -12.55 -10.23
C ASN A 38 18.65 -11.92 -10.32
N THR A 39 18.11 -11.37 -9.23
CA THR A 39 16.81 -10.68 -9.21
C THR A 39 16.96 -9.16 -9.18
N ALA A 40 18.18 -8.65 -9.02
CA ALA A 40 18.42 -7.22 -8.94
C ALA A 40 18.37 -6.56 -10.32
N GLU A 41 17.52 -5.56 -10.44
CA GLU A 41 17.57 -4.61 -11.56
C GLU A 41 17.98 -3.24 -11.03
N TYR A 42 18.69 -2.49 -11.85
CA TYR A 42 19.29 -1.21 -11.48
C TYR A 42 18.80 -0.13 -12.44
N TYR A 43 18.71 1.09 -11.93
CA TYR A 43 18.71 2.29 -12.76
C TYR A 43 20.11 2.51 -13.37
N SER A 44 20.29 3.61 -14.12
CA SER A 44 21.62 4.05 -14.50
C SER A 44 22.49 4.32 -13.26
N GLY A 45 23.79 3.99 -13.34
CA GLY A 45 24.76 4.31 -12.28
C GLY A 45 24.62 3.49 -10.99
N ASP A 46 24.45 2.18 -11.10
CA ASP A 46 24.46 1.18 -9.99
C ASP A 46 23.41 1.38 -8.88
N LYS A 47 22.44 2.26 -9.08
CA LYS A 47 21.34 2.46 -8.15
C LYS A 47 20.32 1.33 -8.29
N ILE A 48 20.10 0.58 -7.22
CA ILE A 48 19.15 -0.53 -7.24
C ILE A 48 17.71 -0.03 -7.47
N MET A 49 17.03 -0.60 -8.46
CA MET A 49 15.61 -0.32 -8.77
C MET A 49 14.71 -1.31 -8.04
N LYS A 50 15.04 -2.61 -8.09
CA LYS A 50 14.29 -3.65 -7.38
C LYS A 50 15.17 -4.87 -7.15
N CYS A 51 14.81 -5.66 -6.16
CA CYS A 51 15.36 -7.01 -5.96
C CYS A 51 14.41 -7.86 -5.12
N LYS A 52 14.62 -9.17 -5.11
CA LYS A 52 13.96 -10.10 -4.20
C LYS A 52 14.87 -10.35 -3.00
N LEU A 53 14.45 -9.90 -1.83
CA LEU A 53 15.14 -10.11 -0.57
C LEU A 53 15.33 -11.60 -0.28
N SER A 54 16.51 -11.97 0.20
CA SER A 54 16.85 -13.33 0.61
C SER A 54 16.51 -13.59 2.07
N ASP A 55 16.36 -12.53 2.87
CA ASP A 55 15.96 -12.55 4.27
C ASP A 55 15.13 -11.29 4.59
N THR A 56 14.48 -11.27 5.75
CA THR A 56 13.72 -10.11 6.23
C THR A 56 14.66 -8.92 6.43
N ALA A 57 14.37 -7.81 5.77
CA ALA A 57 15.06 -6.54 5.97
C ALA A 57 14.26 -5.63 6.91
N THR A 58 14.93 -4.79 7.69
CA THR A 58 14.26 -3.71 8.45
C THR A 58 14.65 -2.36 7.86
N LEU A 59 13.69 -1.65 7.27
CA LEU A 59 13.91 -0.34 6.65
C LEU A 59 12.83 0.64 7.11
N ASN A 60 13.23 1.81 7.63
CA ASN A 60 12.32 2.79 8.26
C ASN A 60 11.38 2.17 9.32
N GLY A 61 11.89 1.18 10.08
CA GLY A 61 11.10 0.47 11.09
C GLY A 61 10.14 -0.58 10.53
N TYR A 62 10.00 -0.70 9.20
CA TYR A 62 9.21 -1.74 8.57
C TYR A 62 10.03 -3.01 8.36
N LYS A 63 9.44 -4.17 8.69
CA LYS A 63 9.97 -5.47 8.31
C LYS A 63 9.49 -5.83 6.91
N CYS A 64 10.43 -5.93 5.98
CA CYS A 64 10.20 -6.15 4.56
C CYS A 64 10.63 -7.57 4.16
N ILE A 65 9.85 -8.24 3.33
CA ILE A 65 10.18 -9.54 2.73
C ILE A 65 9.98 -9.50 1.21
N SER A 66 10.40 -10.57 0.52
CA SER A 66 10.10 -10.78 -0.89
C SER A 66 10.62 -9.63 -1.77
N TRP A 67 9.83 -9.18 -2.76
CA TRP A 67 10.21 -8.10 -3.65
C TRP A 67 10.15 -6.74 -2.97
N ILE A 68 11.26 -6.00 -3.04
CA ILE A 68 11.35 -4.59 -2.68
C ILE A 68 11.73 -3.78 -3.93
N TRP A 69 11.15 -2.59 -4.03
CA TRP A 69 11.45 -1.63 -5.11
C TRP A 69 11.78 -0.28 -4.52
N PHE A 70 12.63 0.45 -5.24
CA PHE A 70 13.09 1.78 -4.88
C PHE A 70 12.75 2.76 -6.00
N PHE A 71 12.60 4.03 -5.62
CA PHE A 71 12.66 5.16 -6.56
C PHE A 71 14.13 5.43 -6.94
N GLU A 72 14.36 6.21 -8.00
CA GLU A 72 15.73 6.54 -8.45
C GLU A 72 16.51 7.40 -7.44
N ASN A 73 15.80 8.08 -6.53
CA ASN A 73 16.40 8.76 -5.38
C ASN A 73 16.82 7.80 -4.24
N GLY A 74 16.59 6.49 -4.41
CA GLY A 74 16.94 5.44 -3.46
C GLY A 74 15.95 5.25 -2.31
N GLN A 75 14.82 5.96 -2.29
CA GLN A 75 13.78 5.76 -1.28
C GLN A 75 12.89 4.57 -1.64
N ILE A 76 12.28 3.91 -0.66
CA ILE A 76 11.45 2.74 -0.91
C ILE A 76 10.20 3.18 -1.67
N LYS A 77 9.98 2.53 -2.80
CA LYS A 77 8.79 2.69 -3.63
C LYS A 77 7.69 1.75 -3.19
N GLN A 78 8.03 0.50 -2.95
CA GLN A 78 7.10 -0.52 -2.44
C GLN A 78 7.85 -1.69 -1.82
N PHE A 79 7.18 -2.38 -0.89
CA PHE A 79 7.66 -3.63 -0.30
C PHE A 79 6.50 -4.49 0.19
N GLU A 80 6.78 -5.76 0.45
CA GLU A 80 5.84 -6.71 1.06
C GLU A 80 6.10 -6.87 2.56
N THR A 81 5.06 -6.78 3.38
CA THR A 81 5.16 -6.74 4.84
C THR A 81 5.47 -8.13 5.41
N ALA A 82 6.49 -8.23 6.28
CA ALA A 82 6.85 -9.50 6.91
C ALA A 82 5.91 -9.90 8.05
N CYS A 83 5.31 -8.91 8.69
CA CYS A 83 4.42 -9.06 9.83
C CYS A 83 3.29 -8.03 9.76
N ASP A 84 2.28 -8.22 10.60
CA ASP A 84 1.25 -7.21 10.81
C ASP A 84 1.89 -5.88 11.23
N ILE A 85 1.44 -4.77 10.64
CA ILE A 85 1.85 -3.41 11.00
C ILE A 85 0.69 -2.75 11.72
N LYS A 86 0.91 -2.41 12.99
CA LYS A 86 -0.05 -1.66 13.79
C LYS A 86 0.00 -0.19 13.39
N MET A 87 -1.09 0.29 12.83
CA MET A 87 -1.35 1.72 12.64
C MET A 87 -2.16 2.23 13.84
N SER A 88 -2.42 3.54 13.91
CA SER A 88 -3.13 4.12 15.06
C SER A 88 -4.50 3.47 15.31
N ASN A 89 -5.27 3.21 14.23
CA ASN A 89 -6.66 2.76 14.32
C ASN A 89 -6.96 1.48 13.52
N TYR A 90 -5.96 0.87 12.88
CA TYR A 90 -6.14 -0.35 12.08
C TYR A 90 -4.83 -1.13 12.02
N VAL A 91 -4.89 -2.35 11.47
CA VAL A 91 -3.72 -3.22 11.31
C VAL A 91 -3.59 -3.59 9.84
N ILE A 92 -2.43 -3.29 9.25
CA ILE A 92 -2.09 -3.77 7.91
C ILE A 92 -1.62 -5.22 8.06
N PRO A 93 -2.28 -6.21 7.45
CA PRO A 93 -1.88 -7.61 7.56
C PRO A 93 -0.47 -7.87 7.02
N SER A 94 0.22 -8.88 7.57
CA SER A 94 1.41 -9.46 6.95
C SER A 94 1.12 -9.91 5.51
N ASN A 95 2.15 -9.94 4.66
CA ASN A 95 2.09 -10.21 3.22
C ASN A 95 1.31 -9.16 2.41
N SER A 96 0.97 -8.01 3.00
CA SER A 96 0.40 -6.89 2.25
C SER A 96 1.52 -6.17 1.49
N ARG A 97 1.19 -5.51 0.37
CA ARG A 97 2.15 -4.68 -0.36
C ARG A 97 1.83 -3.21 -0.16
N ILE A 98 2.79 -2.47 0.38
CA ILE A 98 2.68 -1.03 0.61
C ILE A 98 3.36 -0.30 -0.54
N PHE A 99 2.73 0.76 -1.05
CA PHE A 99 3.25 1.62 -2.09
C PHE A 99 3.33 3.05 -1.57
N PHE A 100 4.50 3.68 -1.70
CA PHE A 100 4.74 5.05 -1.23
C PHE A 100 4.57 6.08 -2.34
N ASN A 101 4.32 7.33 -1.93
CA ASN A 101 4.39 8.49 -2.80
C ASN A 101 5.86 8.88 -3.01
N GLU A 102 6.26 9.15 -4.26
CA GLU A 102 7.62 9.62 -4.60
C GLU A 102 7.87 11.07 -4.16
N GLN A 103 6.83 11.91 -4.18
CA GLN A 103 6.93 13.33 -3.83
C GLN A 103 6.87 13.55 -2.31
N SER A 104 6.07 12.75 -1.61
CA SER A 104 5.97 12.71 -0.15
C SER A 104 6.50 11.38 0.36
N THR A 105 7.81 11.19 0.21
CA THR A 105 8.46 9.95 0.61
C THR A 105 8.26 9.69 2.10
N ASN A 106 7.89 8.46 2.43
CA ASN A 106 7.33 7.99 3.71
C ASN A 106 5.80 8.10 3.88
N LYS A 107 5.05 8.65 2.92
CA LYS A 107 3.59 8.60 2.93
C LYS A 107 3.07 7.45 2.07
N ILE A 108 2.21 6.63 2.68
CA ILE A 108 1.56 5.51 2.00
C ILE A 108 0.59 6.09 0.99
N LYS A 109 0.79 5.77 -0.29
CA LYS A 109 -0.13 6.13 -1.36
C LYS A 109 -1.30 5.16 -1.41
N TYR A 110 -0.99 3.87 -1.43
CA TYR A 110 -1.98 2.79 -1.36
C TYR A 110 -1.37 1.48 -0.88
N ILE A 111 -2.24 0.55 -0.51
CA ILE A 111 -1.88 -0.79 -0.05
C ILE A 111 -2.67 -1.82 -0.87
N TRP A 112 -2.00 -2.89 -1.30
CA TRP A 112 -2.66 -4.14 -1.65
C TRP A 112 -2.71 -5.01 -0.39
N LEU A 113 -3.87 -5.05 0.24
CA LEU A 113 -4.09 -5.79 1.48
C LEU A 113 -4.05 -7.30 1.19
N ALA A 114 -3.30 -8.06 1.99
CA ALA A 114 -3.22 -9.51 1.85
C ALA A 114 -4.56 -10.22 2.11
N LYS A 115 -5.40 -9.63 2.95
CA LYS A 115 -6.75 -10.08 3.30
C LYS A 115 -7.63 -8.87 3.60
N ASP A 116 -8.93 -9.09 3.62
CA ASP A 116 -9.91 -8.09 4.04
C ASP A 116 -9.53 -7.48 5.41
N CYS A 117 -9.73 -6.18 5.54
CA CYS A 117 -9.29 -5.41 6.71
C CYS A 117 -10.32 -4.34 7.05
N ASN A 118 -10.63 -4.22 8.35
CA ASN A 118 -11.40 -3.11 8.87
C ASN A 118 -10.49 -1.88 9.06
N ILE A 119 -10.79 -0.79 8.36
CA ILE A 119 -10.09 0.48 8.47
C ILE A 119 -11.10 1.54 8.87
N ASN A 120 -11.02 2.03 10.11
CA ASN A 120 -11.93 3.05 10.65
C ASN A 120 -13.42 2.71 10.47
N ASN A 121 -13.81 1.47 10.79
CA ASN A 121 -15.17 0.92 10.63
C ASN A 121 -15.62 0.70 9.18
N VAL A 122 -14.69 0.72 8.21
CA VAL A 122 -14.95 0.36 6.82
C VAL A 122 -14.30 -0.98 6.52
N GLU A 123 -15.10 -1.97 6.12
CA GLU A 123 -14.59 -3.28 5.70
C GLU A 123 -14.04 -3.19 4.28
N CYS A 124 -12.72 -2.97 4.17
CA CYS A 124 -12.00 -2.84 2.91
C CYS A 124 -11.49 -4.18 2.41
N LYS A 125 -11.66 -4.41 1.11
CA LYS A 125 -11.35 -5.66 0.42
C LYS A 125 -9.84 -5.85 0.23
N GLY A 126 -9.37 -7.05 0.54
CA GLY A 126 -8.01 -7.52 0.25
C GLY A 126 -8.01 -8.83 -0.53
N GLY A 127 -6.90 -9.55 -0.48
CA GLY A 127 -6.75 -10.85 -1.14
C GLY A 127 -6.45 -10.77 -2.65
N GLY A 128 -5.93 -9.63 -3.12
CA GLY A 128 -5.59 -9.43 -4.53
C GLY A 128 -4.89 -8.09 -4.77
N LYS A 129 -4.71 -7.73 -6.05
CA LYS A 129 -4.17 -6.42 -6.46
C LYS A 129 -5.25 -5.34 -6.41
N ILE A 130 -5.91 -5.22 -5.26
CA ILE A 130 -7.00 -4.28 -5.00
C ILE A 130 -6.43 -3.16 -4.15
N SER A 131 -6.49 -1.93 -4.66
CA SER A 131 -5.92 -0.78 -3.98
C SER A 131 -6.85 -0.26 -2.89
N THR A 132 -6.32 -0.16 -1.68
CA THR A 132 -6.84 0.70 -0.61
C THR A 132 -5.96 1.94 -0.56
N GLU A 133 -6.50 3.11 -0.90
CA GLU A 133 -5.77 4.36 -1.07
C GLU A 133 -5.83 5.23 0.20
N PHE A 134 -4.79 6.01 0.43
CA PHE A 134 -4.69 6.91 1.57
C PHE A 134 -4.31 8.33 1.13
N TYR A 135 -4.68 9.31 1.95
CA TYR A 135 -4.15 10.67 1.89
C TYR A 135 -2.83 10.76 2.66
N ASP A 136 -2.06 11.84 2.45
CA ASP A 136 -0.78 12.07 3.16
C ASP A 136 -0.95 12.27 4.69
N ASN A 137 -2.17 12.55 5.17
CA ASN A 137 -2.50 12.55 6.60
C ASN A 137 -2.85 11.14 7.14
N ASP A 138 -2.59 10.09 6.36
CA ASP A 138 -2.82 8.68 6.67
C ASP A 138 -4.32 8.31 6.82
N SER A 139 -5.25 9.21 6.46
CA SER A 139 -6.67 8.91 6.39
C SER A 139 -7.02 8.12 5.13
N LEU A 140 -8.04 7.26 5.25
CA LEU A 140 -8.56 6.46 4.14
C LEU A 140 -9.10 7.40 3.05
N LYS A 141 -8.62 7.23 1.82
CA LYS A 141 -9.06 7.99 0.64
C LYS A 141 -10.07 7.21 -0.19
N ALA A 142 -9.80 5.93 -0.44
CA ALA A 142 -10.69 5.07 -1.19
C ALA A 142 -10.47 3.59 -0.85
N CYS A 143 -11.54 2.80 -0.81
CA CYS A 143 -11.42 1.34 -0.85
C CYS A 143 -12.63 0.66 -1.48
N PHE A 144 -12.40 -0.54 -2.00
CA PHE A 144 -13.47 -1.43 -2.41
C PHE A 144 -14.00 -2.16 -1.18
N LEU A 145 -15.32 -2.23 -1.04
CA LEU A 145 -15.93 -2.88 0.11
C LEU A 145 -15.90 -4.40 -0.03
N THR A 146 -15.86 -5.11 1.09
CA THR A 146 -15.98 -6.59 1.11
C THR A 146 -17.41 -7.06 0.82
N LYS A 147 -18.38 -6.26 1.28
CA LYS A 147 -19.83 -6.47 1.18
C LYS A 147 -20.55 -5.13 1.28
N ASP A 148 -21.82 -5.12 0.89
CA ASP A 148 -22.71 -3.98 1.14
C ASP A 148 -22.71 -3.66 2.64
N GLN A 149 -22.54 -2.39 2.98
CA GLN A 149 -22.47 -1.96 4.38
C GLN A 149 -22.97 -0.53 4.54
N THR A 150 -23.43 -0.19 5.74
CA THR A 150 -23.82 1.19 6.07
C THR A 150 -22.61 1.94 6.60
N ILE A 151 -22.24 3.04 5.96
CA ILE A 151 -21.12 3.91 6.34
C ILE A 151 -21.69 5.31 6.58
N GLN A 152 -21.56 5.83 7.79
CA GLN A 152 -22.04 7.19 8.14
C GLN A 152 -23.52 7.43 7.79
N GLY A 153 -24.35 6.38 7.86
CA GLY A 153 -25.78 6.42 7.51
C GLY A 153 -26.11 6.14 6.05
N PHE A 154 -25.11 5.97 5.17
CA PHE A 154 -25.31 5.67 3.75
C PHE A 154 -25.15 4.18 3.46
N SER A 155 -26.13 3.57 2.79
CA SER A 155 -26.09 2.16 2.36
C SER A 155 -25.20 2.03 1.12
N CYS A 156 -23.95 1.65 1.35
CA CYS A 156 -22.91 1.56 0.33
C CYS A 156 -22.88 0.16 -0.27
N LYS A 157 -22.80 0.09 -1.60
CA LYS A 157 -22.70 -1.14 -2.38
C LYS A 157 -21.26 -1.61 -2.49
N SER A 158 -21.04 -2.90 -2.31
CA SER A 158 -19.81 -3.56 -2.70
C SER A 158 -19.76 -3.75 -4.21
N SER A 159 -18.65 -3.35 -4.80
CA SER A 159 -18.40 -3.45 -6.24
C SER A 159 -16.94 -3.82 -6.48
N LEU A 160 -16.64 -4.41 -7.64
CA LEU A 160 -15.27 -4.59 -8.12
C LEU A 160 -14.78 -3.43 -8.98
N LEU A 161 -15.67 -2.51 -9.34
CA LEU A 161 -15.41 -1.39 -10.27
C LEU A 161 -15.53 -0.03 -9.60
N GLU A 162 -16.30 0.07 -8.51
CA GLU A 162 -16.64 1.34 -7.87
C GLU A 162 -16.21 1.29 -6.40
N PRO A 163 -15.07 1.90 -6.04
CA PRO A 163 -14.69 2.03 -4.65
C PRO A 163 -15.52 3.12 -3.98
N VAL A 164 -15.62 3.07 -2.65
CA VAL A 164 -16.10 4.20 -1.85
C VAL A 164 -14.95 5.18 -1.67
N TYR A 165 -15.20 6.46 -1.90
CA TYR A 165 -14.25 7.54 -1.66
C TYR A 165 -14.62 8.34 -0.42
N PHE A 166 -13.59 8.88 0.23
CA PHE A 166 -13.70 9.69 1.44
C PHE A 166 -12.96 11.01 1.26
N TYR A 167 -13.32 12.00 2.07
CA TYR A 167 -12.54 13.21 2.28
C TYR A 167 -11.40 12.97 3.28
N PRO A 168 -10.37 13.85 3.33
CA PRO A 168 -9.27 13.72 4.29
C PRO A 168 -9.68 13.75 5.78
N ASN A 169 -10.88 14.25 6.08
CA ASN A 169 -11.45 14.24 7.43
C ASN A 169 -12.23 12.94 7.75
N GLY A 170 -12.24 11.97 6.83
CA GLY A 170 -12.92 10.69 6.95
C GLY A 170 -14.40 10.71 6.57
N LYS A 171 -15.00 11.86 6.22
CA LYS A 171 -16.39 11.90 5.73
C LYS A 171 -16.48 11.18 4.38
N ILE A 172 -17.57 10.46 4.17
CA ILE A 172 -17.84 9.82 2.87
C ILE A 172 -18.02 10.89 1.77
N LYS A 173 -17.49 10.62 0.58
CA LYS A 173 -17.46 11.56 -0.54
C LYS A 173 -18.21 11.02 -1.76
N ILE A 174 -17.86 9.83 -2.24
CA ILE A 174 -18.52 9.20 -3.39
C ILE A 174 -18.79 7.75 -3.03
N LEU A 175 -19.98 7.27 -3.36
CA LEU A 175 -20.38 5.88 -3.14
C LEU A 175 -21.43 5.46 -4.17
N THR A 176 -21.58 4.15 -4.34
CA THR A 176 -22.68 3.53 -5.08
C THR A 176 -23.71 3.01 -4.09
N LEU A 177 -24.98 3.31 -4.29
CA LEU A 177 -26.04 2.90 -3.37
C LEU A 177 -26.36 1.41 -3.49
N SER A 178 -26.49 0.70 -2.38
CA SER A 178 -26.93 -0.71 -2.36
C SER A 178 -28.45 -0.88 -2.36
N ILE A 179 -29.20 0.19 -2.08
CA ILE A 179 -30.66 0.21 -2.04
C ILE A 179 -31.18 1.52 -2.64
N ASP A 180 -32.44 1.53 -3.05
CA ASP A 180 -33.15 2.78 -3.35
C ASP A 180 -33.13 3.67 -2.09
N SER A 181 -32.79 4.94 -2.25
CA SER A 181 -32.60 5.89 -1.16
C SER A 181 -33.16 7.26 -1.53
N ARG A 182 -33.62 8.01 -0.55
CA ARG A 182 -34.10 9.39 -0.75
C ARG A 182 -33.26 10.35 0.09
N PHE A 183 -32.77 11.40 -0.55
CA PHE A 183 -32.06 12.49 0.12
C PHE A 183 -32.76 13.81 -0.23
N GLY A 184 -33.32 14.48 0.78
CA GLY A 184 -34.19 15.63 0.58
C GLY A 184 -35.42 15.28 -0.28
N ASN A 185 -35.55 15.95 -1.43
CA ASN A 185 -36.65 15.75 -2.38
C ASN A 185 -36.26 14.90 -3.59
N THR A 186 -35.10 14.27 -3.58
CA THR A 186 -34.58 13.47 -4.71
C THR A 186 -34.49 12.00 -4.32
N ASP A 187 -35.11 11.16 -5.14
CA ASP A 187 -35.01 9.71 -5.04
C ASP A 187 -33.86 9.21 -5.92
N TYR A 188 -33.07 8.28 -5.40
CA TYR A 188 -31.96 7.63 -6.06
C TYR A 188 -32.17 6.12 -6.04
N LYS A 189 -31.79 5.45 -7.13
CA LYS A 189 -31.94 4.01 -7.30
C LYS A 189 -30.72 3.23 -6.84
N ASN A 190 -30.96 1.99 -6.42
CA ASN A 190 -29.90 1.01 -6.21
C ASN A 190 -28.96 0.97 -7.44
N GLY A 191 -27.66 1.04 -7.19
CA GLY A 191 -26.63 1.04 -8.22
C GLY A 191 -26.29 2.42 -8.76
N GLU A 192 -27.01 3.47 -8.36
CA GLU A 192 -26.59 4.84 -8.69
C GLU A 192 -25.42 5.28 -7.81
N SER A 193 -24.44 5.90 -8.45
CA SER A 193 -23.36 6.60 -7.77
C SER A 193 -23.81 8.01 -7.37
N ILE A 194 -23.53 8.38 -6.14
CA ILE A 194 -23.77 9.72 -5.60
C ILE A 194 -22.46 10.35 -5.14
N ILE A 195 -22.41 11.68 -5.17
CA ILE A 195 -21.40 12.48 -4.50
C ILE A 195 -22.07 13.23 -3.35
N ILE A 196 -21.37 13.31 -2.23
CA ILE A 196 -21.76 13.97 -1.00
C ILE A 196 -20.71 15.05 -0.77
N ASP A 197 -21.10 16.31 -0.68
CA ASP A 197 -20.16 17.39 -0.39
C ASP A 197 -19.79 17.44 1.10
N GLU A 198 -18.86 18.32 1.48
CA GLU A 198 -18.40 18.42 2.88
C GLU A 198 -19.49 18.89 3.86
N ASN A 199 -20.55 19.51 3.35
CA ASN A 199 -21.73 19.95 4.09
C ASN A 199 -22.83 18.87 4.16
N GLY A 200 -22.67 17.76 3.44
CA GLY A 200 -23.62 16.67 3.37
C GLY A 200 -24.68 16.80 2.27
N LEU A 201 -24.53 17.75 1.33
CA LEU A 201 -25.42 17.85 0.18
C LEU A 201 -25.15 16.69 -0.78
N VAL A 202 -26.21 15.98 -1.16
CA VAL A 202 -26.14 14.83 -2.05
C VAL A 202 -26.50 15.24 -3.48
N ALA A 203 -25.69 14.80 -4.44
CA ALA A 203 -25.96 14.94 -5.86
C ALA A 203 -25.64 13.64 -6.60
N LYS A 204 -26.21 13.47 -7.80
CA LYS A 204 -25.86 12.35 -8.67
C LYS A 204 -24.43 12.52 -9.16
N PHE A 205 -23.65 11.45 -9.09
CA PHE A 205 -22.30 11.43 -9.63
C PHE A 205 -22.34 10.90 -11.08
N ASN A 206 -22.16 11.81 -12.04
CA ASN A 206 -22.03 11.45 -13.45
C ASN A 206 -20.53 11.28 -13.76
N ARG A 207 -20.15 10.12 -14.31
CA ARG A 207 -18.79 9.83 -14.74
C ARG A 207 -18.43 10.52 -16.05
#